data_AF-A0AAV7DHY6-F1
#
_entry.id   AF-A0AAV7DHY6-F1
#
_cell.length_a   1.000
_cell.length_b   1.000
_cell.length_c   1.000
_cell.angle_alpha   90.00
_cell.angle_beta   90.00
_cell.angle_gamma   90.00
#
_symmetry.space_group_name_H-M   'P 1'
#
loop_
_entity.id
_entity.type
_entity.pdbx_description
1 polymer ?
#
loop_
_entity_poly.entity_id
_entity_poly.type
_entity_poly.pdbx_seq_one_letter_code
_entity_poly.pdbx_strand_id
1 'polypeptide(L)'
;MAAARLLLRRAVRGVTRAGRLYSSEGAEGSAPKGNKAEKIPKIYTKTGDKGYSSTYTGERRPKDNLVFEALGTTDELTSAIGLAKEFCLDANLQCVAELEKIQCRLQDIGSNIATPLSSARESHKVNTSFNEDSVQELEQWIDKYTVQLPPLTSFILPVCATYSHILKRHTSTTY
;
A
#
# COMPACT_ATOMS: atom_id res chain seq x y z
N MET A 1 -4.78 36.81 8.84
CA MET A 1 -4.31 35.91 9.92
C MET A 1 -5.40 35.38 10.88
N ALA A 2 -6.60 35.97 10.95
CA ALA A 2 -7.66 35.46 11.85
C ALA A 2 -8.54 34.32 11.26
N ALA A 3 -8.69 34.24 9.93
CA ALA A 3 -9.55 33.24 9.28
C ALA A 3 -8.98 31.80 9.33
N ALA A 4 -7.65 31.65 9.30
CA ALA A 4 -6.99 30.34 9.32
C ALA A 4 -7.09 29.62 10.69
N ARG A 5 -7.26 30.36 11.80
CA ARG A 5 -7.45 29.78 13.14
C ARG A 5 -8.88 29.28 13.39
N LEU A 6 -9.86 29.72 12.60
CA LEU A 6 -11.27 29.31 12.76
C LEU A 6 -11.56 27.95 12.09
N LEU A 7 -10.87 27.64 10.99
CA LEU A 7 -11.03 26.37 10.27
C LEU A 7 -10.36 25.19 11.01
N LEU A 8 -9.19 25.41 11.64
CA LEU A 8 -8.54 24.37 12.44
C LEU A 8 -9.34 24.00 13.71
N ARG A 9 -10.13 24.94 14.26
CA ARG A 9 -11.00 24.69 15.43
C ARG A 9 -12.30 23.96 15.08
N ARG A 10 -12.71 23.92 13.81
CA ARG A 10 -13.88 23.15 13.35
C ARG A 10 -13.53 21.68 13.04
N ALA A 11 -12.33 21.39 12.57
CA ALA A 11 -11.88 20.01 12.33
C ALA A 11 -11.70 19.21 13.63
N VAL A 12 -11.23 19.84 14.72
CA VAL A 12 -11.04 19.16 16.02
C VAL A 12 -12.37 18.91 16.77
N ARG A 13 -13.46 19.62 16.43
CA ARG A 13 -14.79 19.40 17.06
C ARG A 13 -15.64 18.35 16.35
N GLY A 14 -15.26 17.92 15.14
CA GLY A 14 -15.97 16.87 14.41
C GLY A 14 -15.70 15.45 14.95
N VAL A 15 -14.63 15.26 15.72
CA VAL A 15 -14.18 13.93 16.19
C VAL A 15 -14.66 13.61 17.62
N THR A 16 -15.20 14.58 18.37
CA THR A 16 -15.61 14.38 19.78
C THR A 16 -17.11 14.13 19.99
N ARG A 17 -17.85 13.68 18.97
CA ARG A 17 -19.31 13.46 19.06
C ARG A 17 -19.77 12.00 18.96
N ALA A 18 -18.91 11.05 19.31
CA ALA A 18 -19.26 9.62 19.40
C ALA A 18 -19.17 9.05 20.83
N GLY A 19 -19.21 9.90 21.86
CA GLY A 19 -19.01 9.47 23.26
C GLY A 19 -19.95 10.16 24.24
N ARG A 20 -21.27 10.05 24.06
CA ARG A 20 -22.25 10.37 25.12
C ARG A 20 -23.68 9.92 24.79
N LEU A 21 -23.96 8.62 24.79
CA LEU A 21 -25.32 8.13 24.99
C LEU A 21 -25.22 6.79 25.73
N TYR A 22 -25.27 6.85 27.06
CA TYR A 22 -25.81 5.80 27.93
C TYR A 22 -26.08 6.46 29.29
N SER A 23 -27.30 7.00 29.44
CA SER A 23 -27.91 7.20 30.76
C SER A 23 -28.45 5.85 31.22
N SER A 24 -28.07 5.41 32.41
CA SER A 24 -28.73 4.31 33.12
C SER A 24 -29.59 4.90 34.23
N GLU A 25 -30.91 4.97 34.01
CA GLU A 25 -31.88 4.87 35.10
C GLU A 25 -32.06 3.38 35.43
N GLY A 26 -32.13 3.08 36.72
CA GLY A 26 -32.25 1.72 37.22
C GLY A 26 -33.63 1.12 36.97
N ALA A 27 -33.65 -0.16 36.64
CA ALA A 27 -34.77 -1.06 36.90
C ALA A 27 -34.22 -2.49 37.05
N GLU A 28 -34.69 -3.16 38.10
CA GLU A 28 -34.33 -4.50 38.53
C GLU A 28 -34.63 -5.57 37.46
N GLY A 29 -33.86 -6.67 37.46
CA GLY A 29 -34.35 -7.95 36.95
C GLY A 29 -33.48 -8.67 35.90
N SER A 30 -33.00 -9.85 36.31
CA SER A 30 -32.47 -10.97 35.51
C SER A 30 -31.07 -10.83 34.88
N ALA A 31 -30.19 -11.77 35.27
CA ALA A 31 -28.80 -11.84 34.85
C ALA A 31 -28.65 -12.13 33.34
N PRO A 32 -27.83 -11.36 32.58
CA PRO A 32 -27.45 -11.74 31.24
C PRO A 32 -26.12 -12.51 31.25
N LYS A 33 -26.10 -13.56 30.44
CA LYS A 33 -24.99 -14.48 30.19
C LYS A 33 -23.72 -13.71 29.78
N GLY A 34 -22.58 -14.20 30.26
CA GLY A 34 -21.26 -13.56 30.16
C GLY A 34 -20.93 -12.99 28.79
N ASN A 35 -20.55 -11.70 28.77
CA ASN A 35 -19.93 -11.02 27.65
C ASN A 35 -18.62 -11.74 27.28
N LYS A 36 -18.60 -12.45 26.14
CA LYS A 36 -17.33 -12.78 25.48
C LYS A 36 -16.75 -11.49 24.93
N ALA A 37 -15.77 -10.91 25.62
CA ALA A 37 -14.98 -9.81 25.10
C ALA A 37 -14.37 -10.23 23.75
N GLU A 38 -14.64 -9.46 22.70
CA GLU A 38 -14.03 -9.67 21.38
C GLU A 38 -12.50 -9.61 21.53
N LYS A 39 -11.86 -10.75 21.28
CA LYS A 39 -10.42 -10.88 21.43
C LYS A 39 -9.77 -10.31 20.17
N ILE A 40 -9.21 -9.11 20.27
CA ILE A 40 -8.42 -8.49 19.19
C ILE A 40 -7.27 -9.46 18.87
N PRO A 41 -7.16 -9.96 17.63
CA PRO A 41 -6.09 -10.88 17.26
C PRO A 41 -4.73 -10.19 17.42
N LYS A 42 -3.79 -10.89 18.05
CA LYS A 42 -2.41 -10.39 18.15
C LYS A 42 -1.77 -10.44 16.76
N ILE A 43 -1.15 -9.34 16.34
CA ILE A 43 -0.49 -9.24 15.04
C ILE A 43 0.75 -10.16 14.96
N TYR A 44 1.44 -10.39 16.08
CA TYR A 44 2.62 -11.27 16.12
C TYR A 44 2.29 -12.64 16.72
N THR A 45 2.74 -13.71 16.05
CA THR A 45 2.54 -15.11 16.45
C THR A 45 3.80 -15.80 16.98
N LYS A 46 4.99 -15.20 16.78
CA LYS A 46 6.31 -15.74 17.14
C LYS A 46 6.69 -17.06 16.43
N THR A 47 5.90 -17.51 15.46
CA THR A 47 6.17 -18.77 14.74
C THR A 47 7.40 -18.68 13.82
N GLY A 48 7.81 -17.45 13.48
CA GLY A 48 8.95 -17.14 12.60
C GLY A 48 10.29 -16.91 13.29
N ASP A 49 10.36 -17.01 14.62
CA ASP A 49 11.55 -16.65 15.40
C ASP A 49 12.74 -17.59 15.15
N LYS A 50 12.45 -18.83 14.72
CA LYS A 50 13.47 -19.84 14.36
C LYS A 50 14.01 -19.70 12.93
N GLY A 51 13.68 -18.62 12.22
CA GLY A 51 14.13 -18.39 10.84
C GLY A 51 13.30 -19.09 9.76
N TYR A 52 12.13 -19.63 10.09
CA TYR A 52 11.24 -20.31 9.13
C TYR A 52 9.90 -19.60 9.03
N SER A 53 9.37 -19.47 7.81
CA SER A 53 8.02 -18.97 7.54
C SER A 53 7.22 -19.98 6.73
N SER A 54 5.92 -19.76 6.60
CA SER A 54 5.04 -20.62 5.80
C SER A 54 4.64 -19.91 4.50
N THR A 55 4.63 -20.65 3.39
CA THR A 55 4.01 -20.22 2.13
C THR A 55 2.48 -20.26 2.24
N TYR A 56 1.77 -19.74 1.24
CA TYR A 56 0.31 -19.81 1.19
C TYR A 56 -0.22 -21.25 1.18
N THR A 57 0.56 -22.18 0.62
CA THR A 57 0.24 -23.63 0.60
C THR A 57 0.38 -24.31 1.96
N GLY A 58 0.94 -23.61 2.97
CA GLY A 58 1.23 -24.15 4.30
C GLY A 58 2.60 -24.81 4.42
N GLU A 59 3.38 -24.87 3.34
CA GLU A 59 4.74 -25.39 3.33
C GLU A 59 5.66 -24.48 4.14
N ARG A 60 6.45 -25.04 5.07
CA ARG A 60 7.43 -24.26 5.83
C ARG A 60 8.77 -24.24 5.13
N ARG A 61 9.27 -23.03 4.88
CA ARG A 61 10.57 -22.79 4.24
C ARG A 61 11.42 -21.84 5.09
N PRO A 62 12.76 -21.91 5.00
CA PRO A 62 13.62 -20.95 5.66
C PRO A 62 13.42 -19.56 5.03
N LYS A 63 13.61 -18.49 5.81
CA LYS A 63 13.31 -17.10 5.40
C LYS A 63 14.20 -16.57 4.29
N ASP A 64 15.37 -17.17 4.09
CA ASP A 64 16.33 -16.88 3.01
C ASP A 64 15.97 -17.59 1.69
N ASN A 65 14.86 -18.33 1.64
CA ASN A 65 14.40 -18.96 0.41
C ASN A 65 13.98 -17.91 -0.63
N LEU A 66 14.28 -18.19 -1.91
CA LEU A 66 13.95 -17.32 -3.05
C LEU A 66 12.48 -16.88 -3.11
N VAL A 67 11.55 -17.70 -2.63
CA VAL A 67 10.12 -17.32 -2.56
C VAL A 67 9.90 -16.13 -1.62
N PHE A 68 10.54 -16.14 -0.44
CA PHE A 68 10.39 -15.03 0.51
C PHE A 68 11.20 -13.80 0.10
N GLU A 69 12.34 -13.99 -0.58
CA GLU A 69 13.09 -12.88 -1.19
C GLU A 69 12.23 -12.14 -2.23
N ALA A 70 11.58 -12.88 -3.13
CA ALA A 70 10.69 -12.33 -4.15
C ALA A 70 9.45 -11.64 -3.54
N LEU A 71 8.86 -12.23 -2.49
CA LEU A 71 7.77 -11.61 -1.73
C LEU A 71 8.22 -10.30 -1.05
N GLY A 72 9.38 -10.32 -0.38
CA GLY A 72 9.93 -9.16 0.30
C GLY A 72 10.23 -8.03 -0.68
N THR A 73 10.82 -8.34 -1.83
CA THR A 73 11.12 -7.35 -2.88
C THR A 73 9.84 -6.73 -3.45
N THR A 74 8.80 -7.55 -3.63
CA THR A 74 7.49 -7.09 -4.12
C THR A 74 6.78 -6.19 -3.09
N ASP A 75 6.90 -6.52 -1.79
CA ASP A 75 6.37 -5.72 -0.69
C ASP A 75 7.12 -4.39 -0.51
N GLU A 76 8.44 -4.39 -0.70
CA GLU A 76 9.24 -3.17 -0.73
C GLU A 76 8.83 -2.26 -1.89
N LEU A 77 8.65 -2.83 -3.09
CA LEU A 77 8.18 -2.10 -4.27
C LEU A 77 6.79 -1.49 -4.03
N THR A 78 5.84 -2.25 -3.49
CA THR A 78 4.48 -1.72 -3.25
C THR A 78 4.49 -0.59 -2.21
N SER A 79 5.36 -0.70 -1.20
CA SER A 79 5.56 0.36 -0.19
C SER A 79 6.16 1.62 -0.80
N ALA A 80 7.16 1.50 -1.67
CA ALA A 80 7.77 2.62 -2.38
C ALA A 80 6.77 3.31 -3.33
N ILE A 81 5.95 2.54 -4.04
CA ILE A 81 4.85 3.07 -4.88
C ILE A 81 3.81 3.79 -4.03
N GLY A 82 3.48 3.25 -2.85
CA GLY A 82 2.56 3.89 -1.90
C GLY A 82 3.05 5.27 -1.48
N LEU A 83 4.35 5.39 -1.15
CA LEU A 83 4.96 6.67 -0.84
C LEU A 83 4.94 7.63 -2.05
N ALA A 84 5.28 7.15 -3.25
CA ALA A 84 5.23 7.96 -4.46
C ALA A 84 3.81 8.46 -4.77
N LYS A 85 2.80 7.63 -4.50
CA LYS A 85 1.37 7.96 -4.68
C LYS A 85 0.95 9.12 -3.80
N GLU A 86 1.40 9.18 -2.53
CA GLU A 86 1.12 10.32 -1.64
C GLU A 86 1.65 11.64 -2.21
N PHE A 87 2.87 11.66 -2.76
CA PHE A 87 3.39 12.84 -3.43
C PHE A 87 2.61 13.21 -4.71
N CYS A 88 2.13 12.22 -5.45
CA CYS A 88 1.30 12.45 -6.64
C CYS A 88 -0.09 12.99 -6.29
N LEU A 89 -0.66 12.53 -5.16
CA LEU A 89 -1.92 13.01 -4.60
C LEU A 89 -1.81 14.48 -4.20
N ASP A 90 -0.75 14.85 -3.47
CA ASP A 90 -0.49 16.24 -3.07
C ASP A 90 -0.32 17.17 -4.29
N ALA A 91 0.26 16.65 -5.38
CA ALA A 91 0.45 17.36 -6.64
C ALA A 91 -0.77 17.28 -7.59
N ASN A 92 -1.85 16.60 -7.20
CA ASN A 92 -3.06 16.39 -7.99
C ASN A 92 -2.79 15.81 -9.41
N LEU A 93 -1.90 14.82 -9.49
CA LEU A 93 -1.53 14.17 -10.76
C LEU A 93 -2.52 13.07 -11.14
N GLN A 94 -2.75 12.90 -12.43
CA GLN A 94 -3.68 11.87 -12.95
C GLN A 94 -3.18 10.44 -12.79
N CYS A 95 -1.88 10.23 -12.54
CA CYS A 95 -1.27 8.91 -12.40
C CYS A 95 -1.63 8.21 -11.09
N VAL A 96 -2.26 8.87 -10.12
CA VAL A 96 -2.62 8.29 -8.81
C VAL A 96 -3.46 7.01 -8.97
N ALA A 97 -4.47 7.04 -9.84
CA ALA A 97 -5.34 5.88 -10.07
C ALA A 97 -4.59 4.72 -10.76
N GLU A 98 -3.61 5.04 -11.63
CA GLU A 98 -2.76 4.06 -12.28
C GLU A 98 -1.80 3.42 -11.27
N LEU A 99 -1.21 4.21 -10.35
CA LEU A 99 -0.38 3.70 -9.25
C LEU A 99 -1.16 2.79 -8.31
N GLU A 100 -2.41 3.14 -7.97
CA GLU A 100 -3.27 2.29 -7.15
C GLU A 100 -3.58 0.95 -7.83
N LYS A 101 -3.90 0.96 -9.13
CA LYS A 101 -4.05 -0.27 -9.92
C LYS A 101 -2.78 -1.13 -9.90
N ILE A 102 -1.60 -0.51 -10.00
CA ILE A 102 -0.32 -1.24 -9.93
C ILE A 102 -0.13 -1.88 -8.55
N GLN A 103 -0.43 -1.17 -7.45
CA GLN A 103 -0.35 -1.76 -6.10
C GLN A 103 -1.27 -2.97 -5.94
N CYS A 104 -2.51 -2.90 -6.43
CA CYS A 104 -3.43 -4.04 -6.42
C CYS A 104 -2.87 -5.24 -7.20
N ARG A 105 -2.31 -5.00 -8.40
CA ARG A 105 -1.69 -6.06 -9.20
C ARG A 105 -0.47 -6.68 -8.52
N LEU A 106 0.37 -5.87 -7.86
CA LEU A 106 1.51 -6.37 -7.11
C LEU A 106 1.07 -7.26 -5.93
N GLN A 107 -0.09 -6.96 -5.30
CA GLN A 107 -0.69 -7.82 -4.28
C GLN A 107 -1.10 -9.19 -4.85
N ASP A 108 -1.70 -9.20 -6.04
CA ASP A 108 -2.06 -10.44 -6.74
C ASP A 108 -0.82 -11.24 -7.14
N ILE A 109 0.21 -10.57 -7.68
CA ILE A 109 1.51 -11.18 -7.98
C ILE A 109 2.15 -11.76 -6.71
N GLY A 110 2.11 -11.03 -5.59
CA GLY A 110 2.59 -11.52 -4.31
C GLY A 110 1.86 -12.79 -3.86
N SER A 111 0.54 -12.85 -4.06
CA SER A 111 -0.26 -14.05 -3.76
C SER A 111 0.15 -15.25 -4.64
N ASN A 112 0.48 -15.00 -5.91
CA ASN A 112 0.97 -16.03 -6.83
C ASN A 112 2.36 -16.54 -6.43
N ILE A 113 3.29 -15.64 -6.10
CA ILE A 113 4.64 -15.98 -5.62
C ILE A 113 4.56 -16.78 -4.32
N ALA A 114 3.66 -16.40 -3.41
CA ALA A 114 3.43 -17.10 -2.15
C ALA A 114 2.85 -18.52 -2.33
N THR A 115 2.46 -18.90 -3.55
CA THR A 115 1.83 -20.19 -3.87
C THR A 115 2.69 -21.01 -4.86
N PRO A 116 3.79 -21.65 -4.39
CA PRO A 116 4.65 -22.44 -5.27
C PRO A 116 3.90 -23.64 -5.86
N LEU A 117 3.88 -23.75 -7.19
CA LEU A 117 3.18 -24.82 -7.92
C LEU A 117 3.62 -26.23 -7.53
N SER A 118 4.89 -26.40 -7.10
CA SER A 118 5.44 -27.67 -6.61
C SER A 118 4.76 -28.19 -5.33
N SER A 119 4.17 -27.28 -4.55
CA SER A 119 3.51 -27.57 -3.26
C SER A 119 2.01 -27.29 -3.29
N ALA A 120 1.49 -26.77 -4.40
CA ALA A 120 0.12 -26.30 -4.52
C ALA A 120 -0.84 -27.46 -4.82
N ARG A 121 -1.92 -27.53 -4.03
CA ARG A 121 -3.10 -28.34 -4.34
C ARG A 121 -3.90 -27.67 -5.45
N GLU A 122 -4.76 -28.43 -6.12
CA GLU A 122 -5.60 -27.88 -7.20
C GLU A 122 -6.45 -26.70 -6.74
N SER A 123 -6.96 -26.75 -5.49
CA SER A 123 -7.68 -25.65 -4.86
C SER A 123 -6.87 -24.37 -4.67
N HIS A 124 -5.54 -24.46 -4.57
CA HIS A 124 -4.65 -23.30 -4.43
C HIS A 124 -4.30 -22.70 -5.79
N LYS A 125 -4.29 -23.51 -6.85
CA LYS A 125 -3.91 -23.08 -8.21
C LYS A 125 -4.99 -22.25 -8.91
N VAL A 126 -6.24 -22.36 -8.48
CA VAL A 126 -7.38 -21.59 -9.04
C VAL A 126 -7.09 -20.08 -8.99
N ASN A 127 -6.37 -19.62 -7.97
CA ASN A 127 -6.05 -18.20 -7.77
C ASN A 127 -4.64 -17.81 -8.23
N THR A 128 -3.90 -18.70 -8.90
CA THR A 128 -2.50 -18.43 -9.33
C THR A 128 -2.36 -17.94 -10.77
N SER A 129 -3.44 -17.51 -11.41
CA SER A 129 -3.38 -16.98 -12.78
C SER A 129 -2.94 -15.52 -12.78
N PHE A 130 -2.08 -15.16 -13.72
CA PHE A 130 -1.75 -13.77 -14.03
C PHE A 130 -2.33 -13.42 -15.40
N ASN A 131 -3.04 -12.29 -15.49
CA ASN A 131 -3.65 -11.85 -16.73
C ASN A 131 -2.64 -11.02 -17.56
N GLU A 132 -2.34 -11.48 -18.78
CA GLU A 132 -1.47 -10.80 -19.75
C GLU A 132 -2.00 -9.42 -20.17
N ASP A 133 -3.31 -9.18 -20.09
CA ASP A 133 -3.92 -7.85 -20.35
C ASP A 133 -3.30 -6.76 -19.48
N SER A 134 -2.76 -7.12 -18.31
CA SER A 134 -2.07 -6.20 -17.40
C SER A 134 -0.80 -5.62 -18.02
N VAL A 135 -0.11 -6.39 -18.86
CA VAL A 135 1.11 -5.96 -19.56
C VAL A 135 0.74 -4.97 -20.65
N GLN A 136 -0.30 -5.28 -21.43
CA GLN A 136 -0.78 -4.41 -22.50
C GLN A 136 -1.28 -3.06 -21.96
N GLU A 137 -1.97 -3.04 -20.81
CA GLU A 137 -2.39 -1.78 -20.19
C GLU A 137 -1.18 -0.92 -19.76
N LEU A 138 -0.11 -1.53 -19.24
CA LEU A 138 1.12 -0.82 -18.90
C LEU A 138 1.82 -0.25 -20.14
N GLU A 139 1.89 -1.02 -21.23
CA GLU A 139 2.45 -0.55 -22.51
C GLU A 139 1.67 0.66 -23.04
N GLN A 140 0.34 0.62 -22.98
CA GLN A 140 -0.50 1.76 -23.36
C GLN A 140 -0.24 3.00 -22.50
N TRP A 141 0.00 2.84 -21.20
CA TRP A 141 0.35 3.96 -20.34
C TRP A 141 1.74 4.51 -20.65
N ILE A 142 2.72 3.65 -20.94
CA ILE A 142 4.06 4.06 -21.38
C ILE A 142 3.96 4.92 -22.64
N ASP A 143 3.21 4.48 -23.64
CA ASP A 143 3.00 5.22 -24.88
C ASP A 143 2.30 6.57 -24.63
N LYS A 144 1.24 6.58 -23.81
CA LYS A 144 0.51 7.80 -23.41
C LYS A 144 1.43 8.85 -22.77
N TYR A 145 2.36 8.44 -21.91
CA TYR A 145 3.30 9.35 -21.26
C TYR A 145 4.45 9.75 -22.17
N THR A 146 4.93 8.84 -23.02
CA THR A 146 6.03 9.10 -23.96
C THR A 146 5.68 10.19 -24.96
N VAL A 147 4.43 10.21 -25.47
CA VAL A 147 3.96 11.24 -26.41
C VAL A 147 3.99 12.66 -25.82
N GLN A 148 3.92 12.79 -24.50
CA GLN A 148 3.96 14.09 -23.81
C GLN A 148 5.38 14.60 -23.55
N LEU A 149 6.40 13.76 -23.76
CA LEU A 149 7.79 14.08 -23.46
C LEU A 149 8.53 14.56 -24.72
N PRO A 150 9.44 15.54 -24.58
CA PRO A 150 10.33 15.91 -25.67
C PRO A 150 11.27 14.73 -26.02
N PRO A 151 11.76 14.66 -27.26
CA PRO A 151 12.67 13.59 -27.68
C PRO A 151 13.93 13.57 -26.81
N LEU A 152 14.28 12.38 -26.34
CA LEU A 152 15.40 12.18 -25.44
C LEU A 152 16.73 12.31 -26.21
N THR A 153 17.53 13.34 -25.88
CA THR A 153 18.83 13.59 -26.52
C THR A 153 20.03 13.14 -25.67
N SER A 154 19.81 12.87 -24.39
CA SER A 154 20.84 12.45 -23.43
C SER A 154 20.25 11.64 -22.28
N PHE A 155 21.07 10.88 -21.56
CA PHE A 155 20.64 10.10 -20.39
C PHE A 155 20.19 11.03 -19.26
N ILE A 156 19.02 10.72 -18.68
CA ILE A 156 18.52 11.41 -17.49
C ILE A 156 19.16 10.75 -16.26
N LEU A 157 19.85 11.56 -15.44
CA LEU A 157 20.32 11.09 -14.14
C LEU A 157 19.12 11.01 -13.18
N PRO A 158 18.93 9.88 -12.47
CA PRO A 158 17.85 9.73 -11.50
C PRO A 158 18.14 10.64 -10.29
N VAL A 159 17.64 11.87 -10.35
CA VAL A 159 17.64 12.80 -9.23
C VAL A 159 16.23 12.92 -8.68
N CYS A 160 16.09 12.91 -7.36
CA CYS A 160 14.80 13.13 -6.71
C CYS A 160 14.22 14.48 -7.16
N ALA A 161 12.94 14.53 -7.54
CA ALA A 161 12.31 15.74 -8.10
C ALA A 161 12.43 16.97 -7.17
N THR A 162 12.54 16.75 -5.85
CA THR A 162 12.82 17.79 -4.86
C THR A 162 14.18 18.47 -5.07
N TYR A 163 15.21 17.74 -5.49
CA TYR A 163 16.51 18.33 -5.83
C TYR A 163 16.51 19.00 -7.20
N SER A 164 15.75 18.50 -8.18
CA SER A 164 15.70 19.15 -9.51
C SER A 164 15.04 20.53 -9.43
N HIS A 165 14.04 20.71 -8.56
CA HIS A 165 13.47 22.02 -8.28
C HIS A 165 14.48 22.96 -7.59
N ILE A 166 15.34 22.46 -6.70
CA ILE A 166 16.39 23.23 -6.04
C ILE A 166 17.52 23.60 -7.01
N LEU A 167 17.93 22.67 -7.88
CA LEU A 167 18.97 22.89 -8.89
C LEU A 167 18.49 23.85 -9.99
N LYS A 168 17.26 23.70 -10.50
CA LYS A 168 16.68 24.67 -11.45
C LYS A 168 16.54 26.07 -10.84
N ARG A 169 16.26 26.18 -9.54
CA ARG A 169 16.18 27.48 -8.85
C ARG A 169 17.54 28.15 -8.71
N HIS A 170 18.62 27.37 -8.55
CA HIS A 170 19.98 27.89 -8.49
C HIS A 170 20.53 28.33 -9.85
N THR A 171 20.18 27.64 -10.94
CA THR A 171 20.70 28.00 -12.28
C THR A 171 20.02 29.23 -12.90
N SER A 172 18.85 29.66 -12.40
CA SER A 172 18.14 30.85 -12.92
C SER A 172 18.40 32.14 -12.13
N THR A 173 19.28 32.14 -11.12
CA THR A 173 19.61 33.36 -10.33
C THR A 173 20.96 33.98 -10.73
N THR A 174 21.65 33.40 -11.70
CA THR A 174 22.88 33.96 -12.28
C THR A 174 22.74 33.91 -13.79
N TYR A 175 22.14 34.94 -14.37
CA TYR A 175 22.51 35.65 -15.61
C TYR A 175 21.54 36.82 -15.80
#